data_AF-A0A4Q3H9N6-F1
#
_entry.id   AF-A0A4Q3H9N6-F1
#
_cell.length_a   1.000
_cell.length_b   1.000
_cell.length_c   1.000
_cell.angle_alpha   90.00
_cell.angle_beta   90.00
_cell.angle_gamma   90.00
#
_symmetry.space_group_name_H-M   'P 1'
#
loop_
_entity.id
_entity.type
_entity.pdbx_description
1 polymer ?
#
loop_
_entity_poly.entity_id
_entity_poly.type
_entity_poly.pdbx_seq_one_letter_code
_entity_poly.pdbx_strand_id
1 'polypeptide(L)'
;LVTVKKIEAQHLPEVNEAFAKALGIKDASVEALRADIKKNLEREVKFRVLARNKAAVMDALVSVSELDVPNSLVQGEAERMVGQAREDLKKRGVKDAEKAEIPADIFKPQAERRVRLGLVVAELVRANNLQAKPAQLQSHIEELSQSYEKPAEVMRWYLSDRERMAEVEAVVVENNVTDFVLSTAKVNDKSLPFDELMAAGN
;
A
#
# COMPACT_ATOMS: atom_id res chain seq x y z
N LEU A 1 28.35 -20.03 -21.95
CA LEU A 1 27.64 -20.62 -23.11
C LEU A 1 26.36 -21.25 -22.59
N VAL A 2 25.20 -20.79 -23.07
CA VAL A 2 23.89 -21.38 -22.71
C VAL A 2 23.47 -22.29 -23.86
N THR A 3 23.23 -23.57 -23.59
CA THR A 3 22.78 -24.54 -24.60
C THR A 3 21.28 -24.70 -24.52
N VAL A 4 20.57 -24.34 -25.59
CA VAL A 4 19.12 -24.54 -25.70
C VAL A 4 18.83 -26.04 -25.81
N LYS A 5 18.07 -26.58 -24.85
CA LYS A 5 17.72 -28.00 -24.79
C LYS A 5 16.39 -28.34 -25.44
N LYS A 6 15.42 -27.41 -25.41
CA LYS A 6 14.06 -27.63 -25.89
C LYS A 6 13.42 -26.27 -26.19
N ILE A 7 12.56 -26.24 -27.20
CA ILE A 7 11.69 -25.10 -27.51
C ILE A 7 10.28 -25.65 -27.49
N GLU A 8 9.39 -25.01 -26.73
CA GLU A 8 7.98 -25.37 -26.62
C GLU A 8 7.13 -24.11 -26.81
N ALA A 9 5.90 -24.29 -27.31
CA ALA A 9 4.92 -23.22 -27.44
C ALA A 9 3.84 -23.39 -26.37
N GLN A 10 3.34 -22.28 -25.84
CA GLN A 10 2.21 -22.30 -24.91
C GLN A 10 0.92 -22.62 -25.68
N HIS A 11 0.20 -23.65 -25.22
CA HIS A 11 -1.14 -23.97 -25.72
C HIS A 11 -2.15 -23.64 -24.62
N LEU A 12 -2.99 -22.63 -24.87
CA LEU A 12 -4.00 -22.23 -23.89
C LEU A 12 -5.05 -23.34 -23.74
N PRO A 13 -5.45 -23.68 -22.49
CA PRO A 13 -6.54 -24.61 -22.27
C PRO A 13 -7.87 -23.98 -22.67
N GLU A 14 -8.84 -24.82 -23.02
CA GLU A 14 -10.22 -24.36 -23.20
C GLU A 14 -10.81 -23.90 -21.85
N VAL A 15 -11.52 -22.77 -21.87
CA VAL A 15 -12.20 -22.25 -20.68
C VAL A 15 -13.52 -23.00 -20.52
N ASN A 16 -13.47 -24.12 -19.81
CA ASN A 16 -14.60 -25.00 -19.56
C ASN A 16 -14.70 -25.39 -18.07
N GLU A 17 -15.67 -26.23 -17.72
CA GLU A 17 -15.90 -26.69 -16.35
C GLU A 17 -14.70 -27.41 -15.73
N ALA A 18 -13.98 -28.21 -16.53
CA ALA A 18 -12.77 -28.90 -16.08
C ALA A 18 -11.66 -27.90 -15.72
N PHE A 19 -11.52 -26.83 -16.50
CA PHE A 19 -10.59 -25.74 -16.20
C PHE A 19 -11.01 -24.95 -14.94
N ALA A 20 -12.30 -24.62 -14.80
CA ALA A 20 -12.82 -23.94 -13.60
C ALA A 20 -12.61 -24.78 -12.33
N LYS A 21 -12.85 -26.10 -12.40
CA LYS A 21 -12.59 -27.03 -11.30
C LYS A 21 -11.09 -27.12 -10.96
N ALA A 22 -10.22 -27.13 -11.96
CA ALA A 22 -8.77 -27.15 -11.75
C ALA A 22 -8.25 -25.90 -11.02
N LEU A 23 -8.96 -24.76 -11.14
CA LEU A 23 -8.67 -23.52 -10.43
C LEU A 23 -9.35 -23.41 -9.05
N GLY A 24 -10.05 -24.46 -8.59
CA GLY A 24 -10.65 -24.50 -7.25
C GLY A 24 -12.05 -23.88 -7.15
N ILE A 25 -12.73 -23.61 -8.27
CA ILE A 25 -14.11 -23.10 -8.26
C ILE A 25 -15.06 -24.21 -7.83
N LYS A 26 -15.76 -24.01 -6.70
CA LYS A 26 -16.64 -25.03 -6.08
C LYS A 26 -17.75 -25.51 -6.99
N ASP A 27 -18.38 -24.60 -7.72
CA ASP A 27 -19.51 -24.89 -8.62
C ASP A 27 -19.06 -25.39 -10.00
N ALA A 28 -17.73 -25.46 -10.23
CA ALA A 28 -17.10 -25.93 -11.47
C ALA A 28 -17.69 -25.35 -12.76
N SER A 29 -18.23 -24.14 -12.75
CA SER A 29 -18.79 -23.48 -13.94
C SER A 29 -17.95 -22.28 -14.39
N VAL A 30 -18.06 -21.94 -15.68
CA VAL A 30 -17.38 -20.78 -16.26
C VAL A 30 -17.96 -19.48 -15.70
N GLU A 31 -19.26 -19.47 -15.40
CA GLU A 31 -19.97 -18.35 -14.78
C GLU A 31 -19.45 -18.09 -13.36
N ALA A 32 -19.28 -19.15 -12.55
CA ALA A 32 -18.73 -19.03 -11.21
C ALA A 32 -17.26 -18.59 -11.24
N LEU A 33 -16.47 -19.08 -12.20
CA LEU A 33 -15.10 -18.62 -12.43
C LEU A 33 -15.05 -17.13 -12.77
N ARG A 34 -15.91 -16.66 -13.69
CA ARG A 34 -15.99 -15.23 -14.06
C ARG A 34 -16.44 -14.36 -12.89
N ALA A 35 -17.40 -14.84 -12.09
CA ALA A 35 -17.90 -14.11 -10.93
C ALA A 35 -16.81 -13.95 -9.84
N ASP A 36 -16.04 -15.01 -9.57
CA ASP A 36 -14.94 -14.96 -8.61
C ASP A 36 -13.82 -14.01 -9.08
N ILE A 37 -13.40 -14.12 -10.35
CA ILE A 37 -12.42 -13.21 -10.95
C ILE A 37 -12.92 -11.76 -10.85
N LYS A 38 -14.18 -11.50 -11.21
CA LYS A 38 -14.76 -10.15 -11.15
C LYS A 38 -14.72 -9.59 -9.73
N LYS A 39 -15.11 -10.38 -8.72
CA LYS A 39 -15.07 -9.96 -7.32
C LYS A 39 -13.65 -9.62 -6.86
N ASN A 40 -12.67 -10.41 -7.26
CA ASN A 40 -11.25 -10.15 -6.96
C ASN A 40 -10.76 -8.87 -7.66
N LEU A 41 -11.13 -8.66 -8.92
CA LEU A 41 -10.79 -7.46 -9.67
C LEU A 41 -11.45 -6.20 -9.10
N GLU A 42 -12.72 -6.25 -8.71
CA GLU A 42 -13.42 -5.12 -8.09
C GLU A 42 -12.74 -4.68 -6.78
N ARG A 43 -12.30 -5.65 -5.97
CA ARG A 43 -11.52 -5.40 -4.75
C ARG A 43 -10.18 -4.74 -5.08
N GLU A 44 -9.45 -5.28 -6.05
CA GLU A 44 -8.15 -4.74 -6.47
C GLU A 44 -8.28 -3.31 -7.02
N VAL A 45 -9.28 -3.07 -7.88
CA VAL A 45 -9.60 -1.73 -8.42
C VAL A 45 -9.92 -0.76 -7.29
N LYS A 46 -10.76 -1.15 -6.32
CA LYS A 46 -11.09 -0.32 -5.16
C LYS A 46 -9.82 0.08 -4.41
N PHE A 47 -8.94 -0.86 -4.08
CA PHE A 47 -7.71 -0.55 -3.34
C PHE A 47 -6.75 0.34 -4.13
N ARG A 48 -6.59 0.11 -5.44
CA ARG A 48 -5.74 0.95 -6.29
C ARG A 48 -6.24 2.37 -6.43
N VAL A 49 -7.55 2.54 -6.61
CA VAL A 49 -8.18 3.87 -6.67
C VAL A 49 -7.99 4.59 -5.33
N LEU A 50 -8.25 3.92 -4.21
CA LEU A 50 -8.04 4.49 -2.87
C LEU A 50 -6.58 4.89 -2.66
N ALA A 51 -5.63 4.02 -3.00
CA ALA A 51 -4.20 4.31 -2.88
C ALA A 51 -3.77 5.51 -3.74
N ARG A 52 -4.26 5.59 -4.99
CA ARG A 52 -3.98 6.71 -5.90
C ARG A 52 -4.56 8.01 -5.39
N ASN A 53 -5.81 8.01 -4.93
CA ASN A 53 -6.46 9.20 -4.38
C ASN A 53 -5.78 9.66 -3.10
N LYS A 54 -5.40 8.71 -2.21
CA LYS A 54 -4.60 9.00 -1.02
C LYS A 54 -3.27 9.65 -1.38
N ALA A 55 -2.52 9.09 -2.33
CA ALA A 55 -1.26 9.67 -2.77
C ALA A 55 -1.46 11.10 -3.31
N ALA A 56 -2.49 11.32 -4.14
CA ALA A 56 -2.81 12.65 -4.66
C ALA A 56 -3.17 13.65 -3.55
N VAL A 57 -3.92 13.23 -2.52
CA VAL A 57 -4.23 14.07 -1.36
C VAL A 57 -2.97 14.42 -0.58
N MET A 58 -2.12 13.42 -0.26
CA MET A 58 -0.89 13.66 0.49
C MET A 58 0.06 14.59 -0.28
N ASP A 59 0.17 14.41 -1.60
CA ASP A 59 0.95 15.27 -2.47
C ASP A 59 0.41 16.70 -2.50
N ALA A 60 -0.92 16.86 -2.61
CA ALA A 60 -1.58 18.16 -2.55
C ALA A 60 -1.32 18.86 -1.20
N LEU A 61 -1.46 18.14 -0.08
CA LEU A 61 -1.18 18.66 1.26
C LEU A 61 0.25 19.18 1.36
N VAL A 62 1.25 18.38 0.94
CA VAL A 62 2.66 18.83 0.95
C VAL A 62 2.87 20.05 0.06
N SER A 63 2.26 20.09 -1.12
CA SER A 63 2.49 21.16 -2.10
C SER A 63 2.03 22.54 -1.63
N VAL A 64 1.01 22.60 -0.77
CA VAL A 64 0.47 23.86 -0.22
C VAL A 64 1.01 24.17 1.18
N SER A 65 1.90 23.33 1.70
CA SER A 65 2.44 23.46 3.06
C SER A 65 3.72 24.29 3.05
N GLU A 66 3.63 25.54 3.48
CA GLU A 66 4.77 26.47 3.59
C GLU A 66 5.24 26.59 5.04
N LEU A 67 5.59 25.47 5.67
CA LEU A 67 6.18 25.47 7.02
C LEU A 67 7.67 25.14 7.00
N ASP A 68 8.39 25.84 7.88
CA ASP A 68 9.76 25.51 8.22
C ASP A 68 9.76 24.22 9.06
N VAL A 69 10.60 23.27 8.63
CA VAL A 69 10.75 21.98 9.32
C VAL A 69 11.97 22.02 10.24
N PRO A 70 11.85 21.60 11.51
CA PRO A 70 13.00 21.56 12.42
C PRO A 70 14.11 20.64 11.89
N ASN A 71 15.34 21.17 11.79
CA ASN A 71 16.50 20.42 11.31
C ASN A 71 16.74 19.09 12.07
N SER A 72 16.42 19.05 13.37
CA SER A 72 16.53 17.83 14.17
C SER A 72 15.61 16.71 13.68
N LEU A 73 14.37 17.05 13.27
CA LEU A 73 13.43 16.08 12.72
C LEU A 73 13.85 15.62 11.33
N VAL A 74 14.35 16.54 10.50
CA VAL A 74 14.87 16.23 9.16
C VAL A 74 16.06 15.28 9.26
N GLN A 75 17.00 15.54 10.18
CA GLN A 75 18.16 14.70 10.41
C GLN A 75 17.76 13.30 10.86
N GLY A 76 16.85 13.19 11.83
CA GLY A 76 16.36 11.89 12.31
C GLY A 76 15.64 11.09 11.21
N GLU A 77 14.86 11.77 10.36
CA GLU A 77 14.22 11.11 9.22
C GLU A 77 15.25 10.65 8.17
N ALA A 78 16.25 11.48 7.86
CA ALA A 78 17.31 11.12 6.93
C ALA A 78 18.12 9.91 7.42
N GLU A 79 18.42 9.84 8.73
CA GLU A 79 19.08 8.68 9.35
C GLU A 79 18.22 7.41 9.29
N ARG A 80 16.91 7.54 9.53
CA ARG A 80 15.97 6.41 9.34
C ARG A 80 15.99 5.90 7.91
N MET A 81 16.03 6.80 6.93
CA MET A 81 16.10 6.45 5.52
C MET A 81 17.43 5.79 5.13
N VAL A 82 18.54 6.21 5.73
CA VAL A 82 19.84 5.52 5.61
C VAL A 82 19.73 4.09 6.15
N GLY A 83 19.09 3.89 7.31
CA GLY A 83 18.84 2.57 7.88
C GLY A 83 18.04 1.67 6.93
N GLN A 84 16.93 2.18 6.38
CA GLN A 84 16.11 1.47 5.39
C GLN A 84 16.93 1.09 4.13
N ALA A 85 17.75 2.01 3.62
CA ALA A 85 18.60 1.73 2.47
C ALA A 85 19.62 0.61 2.74
N ARG A 86 20.18 0.55 3.95
CA ARG A 86 21.09 -0.55 4.36
C ARG A 86 20.36 -1.88 4.47
N GLU A 87 19.15 -1.90 5.03
CA GLU A 87 18.32 -3.10 5.09
C GLU A 87 18.00 -3.63 3.69
N ASP A 88 17.71 -2.75 2.73
CA ASP A 88 17.45 -3.13 1.35
C ASP A 88 18.71 -3.70 0.66
N LEU A 89 19.88 -3.13 0.92
CA LEU A 89 21.16 -3.68 0.44
C LEU A 89 21.42 -5.08 1.02
N LYS A 90 21.12 -5.27 2.31
CA LYS A 90 21.25 -6.57 2.98
C LYS A 90 20.31 -7.61 2.37
N LYS A 91 19.06 -7.26 2.09
CA LYS A 91 18.08 -8.13 1.41
C LYS A 91 18.55 -8.52 0.01
N ARG A 92 19.28 -7.64 -0.68
CA ARG A 92 19.89 -7.91 -2.01
C ARG A 92 21.19 -8.72 -1.94
N GLY A 93 21.63 -9.13 -0.75
CA GLY A 93 22.82 -9.96 -0.56
C GLY A 93 24.16 -9.20 -0.60
N VAL A 94 24.13 -7.88 -0.45
CA VAL A 94 25.36 -7.07 -0.39
C VAL A 94 26.07 -7.31 0.93
N LYS A 95 27.35 -7.74 0.86
CA LYS A 95 28.20 -7.93 2.04
C LYS A 95 28.55 -6.58 2.67
N ASP A 96 28.62 -6.54 3.99
CA ASP A 96 28.92 -5.31 4.77
C ASP A 96 27.97 -4.13 4.49
N ALA A 97 26.72 -4.40 4.10
CA ALA A 97 25.70 -3.36 3.88
C ALA A 97 25.56 -2.36 5.06
N GLU A 98 25.77 -2.82 6.29
CA GLU A 98 25.75 -1.99 7.51
C GLU A 98 26.88 -0.93 7.54
N LYS A 99 27.99 -1.21 6.86
CA LYS A 99 29.15 -0.32 6.75
C LYS A 99 29.12 0.53 5.47
N ALA A 100 28.07 0.40 4.66
CA ALA A 100 27.91 1.25 3.49
C ALA A 100 27.85 2.72 3.95
N GLU A 101 28.80 3.52 3.47
CA GLU A 101 28.80 4.96 3.63
C GLU A 101 27.73 5.54 2.72
N ILE A 102 26.54 5.75 3.27
CA ILE A 102 25.42 6.37 2.58
C ILE A 102 25.25 7.76 3.22
N PRO A 103 25.64 8.85 2.53
CA PRO A 103 25.48 10.19 3.05
C PRO A 103 24.01 10.52 3.30
N ALA A 104 23.67 10.89 4.53
CA ALA A 104 22.31 11.27 4.92
C ALA A 104 21.79 12.47 4.10
N ASP A 105 22.69 13.35 3.67
CA ASP A 105 22.36 14.53 2.84
C ASP A 105 21.67 14.17 1.52
N ILE A 106 21.90 12.97 0.97
CA ILE A 106 21.21 12.50 -0.25
C ILE A 106 19.70 12.36 0.02
N PHE A 107 19.32 12.01 1.25
CA PHE A 107 17.92 11.87 1.65
C PHE A 107 17.30 13.17 2.15
N LYS A 108 18.09 14.22 2.40
CA LYS A 108 17.60 15.44 3.03
C LYS A 108 16.35 16.03 2.34
N PRO A 109 16.28 16.18 1.00
CA PRO A 109 15.06 16.70 0.35
C PRO A 109 13.82 15.82 0.59
N GLN A 110 14.01 14.49 0.59
CA GLN A 110 12.92 13.55 0.83
C GLN A 110 12.52 13.51 2.31
N ALA A 111 13.49 13.64 3.22
CA ALA A 111 13.28 13.72 4.65
C ALA A 111 12.50 14.99 5.03
N GLU A 112 12.88 16.16 4.48
CA GLU A 112 12.15 17.41 4.64
C GLU A 112 10.70 17.26 4.19
N ARG A 113 10.48 16.63 3.03
CA ARG A 113 9.14 16.37 2.50
C ARG A 113 8.31 15.50 3.45
N ARG A 114 8.90 14.41 3.97
CA ARG A 114 8.22 13.48 4.88
C ARG A 114 7.90 14.11 6.24
N VAL A 115 8.86 14.85 6.81
CA VAL A 115 8.66 15.58 8.07
C VAL A 115 7.55 16.62 7.92
N ARG A 116 7.59 17.39 6.82
CA ARG A 116 6.55 18.37 6.51
C ARG A 116 5.16 17.73 6.43
N LEU A 117 5.03 16.65 5.65
CA LEU A 117 3.78 15.91 5.53
C LEU A 117 3.31 15.40 6.89
N GLY A 118 4.21 14.77 7.66
CA GLY A 118 3.89 14.23 8.97
C GLY A 118 3.36 15.27 9.95
N LEU A 119 3.95 16.47 9.96
CA LEU A 119 3.48 17.58 10.80
C LEU A 119 2.09 18.08 10.38
N VAL A 120 1.86 18.23 9.07
CA VAL A 120 0.58 18.68 8.52
C VAL A 120 -0.53 17.66 8.80
N VAL A 121 -0.25 16.38 8.55
CA VAL A 121 -1.18 15.28 8.82
C VAL A 121 -1.49 15.20 10.31
N ALA A 122 -0.47 15.25 11.17
CA ALA A 122 -0.66 15.23 12.63
C ALA A 122 -1.54 16.39 13.10
N GLU A 123 -1.33 17.59 12.57
CA GLU A 123 -2.15 18.76 12.91
C GLU A 123 -3.58 18.62 12.39
N LEU A 124 -3.80 18.13 11.16
CA LEU A 124 -5.15 17.85 10.65
C LEU A 124 -5.89 16.83 11.51
N VAL A 125 -5.20 15.76 11.93
CA VAL A 125 -5.76 14.72 12.80
C VAL A 125 -6.16 15.30 14.14
N ARG A 126 -5.30 16.12 14.75
CA ARG A 126 -5.55 16.78 16.03
C ARG A 126 -6.70 17.77 15.94
N ALA A 127 -6.69 18.64 14.93
CA ALA A 127 -7.68 19.72 14.77
C ALA A 127 -9.08 19.20 14.43
N ASN A 128 -9.18 18.07 13.72
CA ASN A 128 -10.47 17.54 13.22
C ASN A 128 -10.88 16.21 13.86
N ASN A 129 -10.17 15.76 14.91
CA ASN A 129 -10.43 14.50 15.62
C ASN A 129 -10.49 13.27 14.69
N LEU A 130 -9.47 13.11 13.84
CA LEU A 130 -9.40 12.06 12.82
C LEU A 130 -8.67 10.79 13.30
N GLN A 131 -8.51 10.61 14.61
CA GLN A 131 -7.88 9.42 15.18
C GLN A 131 -8.65 8.15 14.77
N ALA A 132 -7.94 7.03 14.63
CA ALA A 132 -8.57 5.77 14.29
C ALA A 132 -9.56 5.36 15.38
N LYS A 133 -10.80 5.07 14.98
CA LYS A 133 -11.82 4.55 15.89
C LYS A 133 -11.71 3.02 15.99
N PRO A 134 -12.03 2.40 17.14
CA PRO A 134 -11.95 0.95 17.30
C PRO A 134 -12.73 0.17 16.23
N ALA A 135 -13.90 0.66 15.83
CA ALA A 135 -14.71 0.04 14.77
C ALA A 135 -14.02 0.09 13.40
N GLN A 136 -13.28 1.16 13.10
CA GLN A 136 -12.54 1.30 11.84
C GLN A 136 -11.33 0.36 11.81
N LEU A 137 -10.61 0.25 12.93
CA LEU A 137 -9.50 -0.71 13.06
C LEU A 137 -9.99 -2.15 12.84
N GLN A 138 -11.08 -2.53 13.52
CA GLN A 138 -11.68 -3.85 13.37
C GLN A 138 -12.10 -4.13 11.93
N SER A 139 -12.80 -3.18 11.29
CA SER A 139 -13.24 -3.32 9.90
C SER A 139 -12.07 -3.43 8.93
N HIS A 140 -10.98 -2.69 9.15
CA HIS A 140 -9.81 -2.73 8.28
C HIS A 140 -9.06 -4.07 8.41
N ILE A 141 -8.89 -4.57 9.63
CA ILE A 141 -8.28 -5.88 9.87
C ILE A 141 -9.13 -7.00 9.26
N GLU A 142 -10.46 -6.90 9.37
CA GLU A 142 -11.36 -7.85 8.72
C GLU A 142 -11.16 -7.84 7.20
N GLU A 143 -11.13 -6.66 6.58
CA GLU A 143 -10.91 -6.51 5.14
C GLU A 143 -9.56 -7.11 4.69
N LEU A 144 -8.49 -6.88 5.45
CA LEU A 144 -7.18 -7.48 5.19
C LEU A 144 -7.19 -9.00 5.33
N SER A 145 -7.98 -9.54 6.26
CA SER A 145 -8.03 -10.98 6.54
C SER A 145 -8.85 -11.78 5.51
N GLN A 146 -9.76 -11.15 4.76
CA GLN A 146 -10.70 -11.82 3.85
C GLN A 146 -10.04 -12.48 2.63
N SER A 147 -8.81 -12.11 2.29
CA SER A 147 -8.05 -12.72 1.19
C SER A 147 -7.34 -14.02 1.60
N TYR A 148 -7.30 -14.34 2.89
CA TYR A 148 -6.59 -15.50 3.43
C TYR A 148 -7.54 -16.68 3.68
N GLU A 149 -7.01 -17.90 3.60
CA GLU A 149 -7.77 -19.14 3.85
C GLU A 149 -8.33 -19.21 5.28
N LYS A 150 -7.66 -18.56 6.24
CA LYS A 150 -8.02 -18.56 7.66
C LYS A 150 -8.12 -17.14 8.23
N PRO A 151 -9.19 -16.39 7.93
CA PRO A 151 -9.32 -14.98 8.34
C PRO A 151 -9.20 -14.79 9.86
N ALA A 152 -9.80 -15.68 10.65
CA ALA A 152 -9.78 -15.59 12.11
C ALA A 152 -8.38 -15.72 12.74
N GLU A 153 -7.48 -16.50 12.13
CA GLU A 153 -6.08 -16.59 12.58
C GLU A 153 -5.32 -15.30 12.27
N VAL A 154 -5.54 -14.72 11.08
CA VAL A 154 -4.94 -13.44 10.66
C VAL A 154 -5.40 -12.29 11.56
N MET A 155 -6.71 -12.21 11.87
CA MET A 155 -7.23 -11.20 12.79
C MET A 155 -6.55 -11.29 14.16
N ARG A 156 -6.44 -12.51 14.71
CA ARG A 156 -5.76 -12.73 16.01
C ARG A 156 -4.29 -12.35 15.95
N TRP A 157 -3.63 -12.63 14.82
CA TRP A 157 -2.23 -12.28 14.61
C TRP A 157 -1.99 -10.77 14.67
N TYR A 158 -2.83 -9.95 14.01
CA TYR A 158 -2.78 -8.49 14.14
C TYR A 158 -3.05 -8.04 15.57
N LEU A 159 -4.15 -8.51 16.18
CA LEU A 159 -4.57 -8.09 17.53
C LEU A 159 -3.57 -8.49 18.64
N SER A 160 -2.74 -9.51 18.40
CA SER A 160 -1.77 -10.02 19.39
C SER A 160 -0.52 -9.16 19.54
N ASP A 161 -0.31 -8.16 18.67
CA ASP A 161 0.95 -7.44 18.57
C ASP A 161 0.73 -5.95 18.38
N ARG A 162 1.35 -5.17 19.25
CA ARG A 162 1.14 -3.74 19.31
C ARG A 162 1.76 -3.00 18.11
N GLU A 163 2.87 -3.50 17.56
CA GLU A 163 3.49 -2.90 16.38
C GLU A 163 2.62 -3.11 15.16
N ARG A 164 2.09 -4.32 14.97
CA ARG A 164 1.12 -4.62 13.89
C ARG A 164 -0.14 -3.78 14.00
N MET A 165 -0.64 -3.57 15.23
CA MET A 165 -1.79 -2.69 15.44
C MET A 165 -1.48 -1.22 15.15
N ALA A 166 -0.26 -0.75 15.43
CA ALA A 166 0.16 0.62 15.12
C ALA A 166 0.22 0.86 13.60
N GLU A 167 0.63 -0.14 12.81
CA GLU A 167 0.59 -0.07 11.34
C GLU A 167 -0.85 0.06 10.81
N VAL A 168 -1.78 -0.75 11.33
CA VAL A 168 -3.21 -0.67 10.99
C VAL A 168 -3.77 0.70 11.38
N GLU A 169 -3.42 1.20 12.57
CA GLU A 169 -3.85 2.51 13.05
C GLU A 169 -3.35 3.64 12.13
N ALA A 170 -2.08 3.60 11.73
CA ALA A 170 -1.53 4.59 10.80
C ALA A 170 -2.32 4.61 9.47
N VAL A 171 -2.61 3.44 8.89
CA VAL A 171 -3.40 3.36 7.64
C VAL A 171 -4.81 3.91 7.83
N VAL A 172 -5.48 3.60 8.94
CA VAL A 172 -6.83 4.13 9.20
C VAL A 172 -6.81 5.65 9.41
N VAL A 173 -5.82 6.18 10.12
CA VAL A 173 -5.64 7.63 10.28
C VAL A 173 -5.40 8.31 8.93
N GLU A 174 -4.54 7.75 8.08
CA GLU A 174 -4.31 8.28 6.73
C GLU A 174 -5.59 8.28 5.88
N ASN A 175 -6.41 7.23 5.98
CA ASN A 175 -7.69 7.16 5.28
C ASN A 175 -8.66 8.24 5.79
N ASN A 176 -8.78 8.43 7.11
CA ASN A 176 -9.61 9.48 7.69
C ASN A 176 -9.19 10.89 7.23
N VAL A 177 -7.88 11.14 7.14
CA VAL A 177 -7.33 12.40 6.62
C VAL A 177 -7.65 12.57 5.14
N THR A 178 -7.49 11.50 4.36
CA THR A 178 -7.81 11.49 2.92
C THR A 178 -9.28 11.85 2.70
N ASP A 179 -10.19 11.17 3.40
CA ASP A 179 -11.62 11.40 3.29
C ASP A 179 -12.01 12.82 3.73
N PHE A 180 -11.41 13.32 4.81
CA PHE A 180 -11.63 14.69 5.27
C PHE A 180 -11.20 15.72 4.22
N VAL A 181 -10.01 15.57 3.63
CA VAL A 181 -9.53 16.50 2.58
C VAL A 181 -10.40 16.41 1.34
N LEU A 182 -10.77 15.20 0.88
CA LEU A 182 -11.66 15.04 -0.28
C LEU A 182 -13.05 15.65 -0.05
N SER A 183 -13.54 15.66 1.20
CA SER A 183 -14.83 16.28 1.54
C SER A 183 -14.82 17.81 1.50
N THR A 184 -13.65 18.42 1.56
CA THR A 184 -13.49 19.89 1.65
C THR A 184 -12.82 20.48 0.40
N ALA A 185 -12.03 19.67 -0.32
CA ALA A 185 -11.32 20.08 -1.51
C ALA A 185 -12.20 20.01 -2.77
N LYS A 186 -11.79 20.73 -3.81
CA LYS A 186 -12.37 20.59 -5.14
C LYS A 186 -11.89 19.29 -5.79
N VAL A 187 -12.76 18.28 -5.82
CA VAL A 187 -12.50 16.99 -6.46
C VAL A 187 -12.97 17.04 -7.92
N ASN A 188 -12.12 16.57 -8.85
CA ASN A 188 -12.49 16.40 -10.26
C ASN A 188 -12.38 14.91 -10.62
N ASP A 189 -13.47 14.34 -11.12
CA ASP A 189 -13.47 12.95 -11.57
C ASP A 189 -12.69 12.81 -12.89
N LYS A 190 -11.79 11.83 -12.93
CA LYS A 190 -11.02 11.48 -14.12
C LYS A 190 -11.35 10.05 -14.54
N SER A 191 -11.86 9.89 -15.76
CA SER A 191 -12.00 8.56 -16.36
C SER A 191 -10.62 7.98 -16.66
N LEU A 192 -10.37 6.76 -16.19
CA LEU A 192 -9.10 6.06 -16.32
C LEU A 192 -9.34 4.66 -16.89
N PRO A 193 -8.61 4.23 -17.93
CA PRO A 193 -8.66 2.85 -18.40
C PRO A 193 -8.22 1.86 -17.32
N PHE A 194 -8.84 0.68 -17.30
CA PHE A 194 -8.49 -0.39 -16.35
C PHE A 194 -7.00 -0.74 -16.41
N ASP A 195 -6.45 -0.95 -17.61
CA ASP A 195 -5.05 -1.32 -17.79
C ASP A 195 -4.09 -0.24 -17.24
N GLU A 196 -4.43 1.05 -17.34
CA GLU A 196 -3.61 2.13 -16.79
C GLU A 196 -3.62 2.14 -15.26
N LEU A 197 -4.78 1.88 -14.64
CA LEU A 197 -4.88 1.71 -13.18
C LEU A 197 -4.07 0.50 -12.69
N MET A 198 -4.11 -0.60 -13.46
CA MET A 198 -3.44 -1.84 -13.12
C MET A 198 -1.92 -1.79 -13.36
N ALA A 199 -1.44 -0.96 -14.30
CA ALA A 199 -0.02 -0.77 -14.56
C ALA A 199 0.70 0.07 -13.49
N ALA A 200 -0.02 0.97 -12.79
CA ALA A 200 0.55 1.94 -11.86
C ALA A 200 1.07 1.34 -10.51
N GLY A 201 1.21 0.02 -10.41
CA GLY A 201 1.65 -0.70 -9.20
C GLY A 201 3.07 -1.27 -9.26
N ASN A 202 3.87 -0.90 -10.27
CA ASN A 202 5.29 -1.24 -10.38
C ASN A 202 6.19 -0.02 -10.10
#